data_AF-A0A4S5ATA5-F1
#
_entry.id   AF-A0A4S5ATA5-F1
#
_cell.length_a   1.000
_cell.length_b   1.000
_cell.length_c   1.000
_cell.angle_alpha   90.00
_cell.angle_beta   90.00
_cell.angle_gamma   90.00
#
_symmetry.space_group_name_H-M   'P 1'
#
loop_
_entity.id
_entity.type
_entity.pdbx_description
1 polymer ?
#
loop_
_entity_poly.entity_id
_entity_poly.type
_entity_poly.pdbx_seq_one_letter_code
_entity_poly.pdbx_strand_id
1 'polypeptide(L)'
;MTASRSARERKAASQAGPLATVKIEVDANDQFVYKITCAECIAKGHRKWSAYRPGGDNGFMAAMDRWIFHLHEKHPGSDAPCMAYLAAAQQRLHERREQQEAEQA
;
A
#
# COMPACT_ATOMS: atom_id res chain seq x y z
N MET A 1 -1.55 18.44 16.63
CA MET A 1 -0.34 18.34 15.79
C MET A 1 -0.52 17.22 14.78
N THR A 2 -0.53 17.52 13.48
CA THR A 2 -0.55 16.51 12.41
C THR A 2 0.83 15.88 12.29
N ALA A 3 0.92 14.55 12.30
CA ALA A 3 2.21 13.86 12.20
C ALA A 3 2.96 14.27 10.93
N SER A 4 4.24 14.61 11.07
CA SER A 4 5.11 14.99 9.96
C SER A 4 5.24 13.85 8.94
N ARG A 5 5.59 14.18 7.70
CA ARG A 5 5.84 13.20 6.63
C ARG A 5 6.76 12.06 7.10
N SER A 6 7.89 12.41 7.73
CA SER A 6 8.86 11.42 8.22
C SER A 6 8.27 10.50 9.30
N ALA A 7 7.39 11.01 10.16
CA ALA A 7 6.73 10.19 11.18
C ALA A 7 5.75 9.19 10.53
N ARG A 8 5.02 9.62 9.49
CA ARG A 8 4.15 8.74 8.70
C ARG A 8 4.93 7.69 7.94
N GLU A 9 6.05 8.06 7.31
CA GLU A 9 6.96 7.12 6.61
C GLU A 9 7.45 6.03 7.56
N ARG A 10 7.97 6.41 8.74
CA ARG A 10 8.47 5.44 9.74
C ARG A 10 7.37 4.50 10.22
N LYS A 11 6.17 5.02 10.50
CA LYS A 11 5.02 4.20 10.91
C LYS A 11 4.57 3.24 9.81
N ALA A 12 4.55 3.71 8.56
CA ALA A 12 4.20 2.86 7.43
C ALA A 12 5.25 1.76 7.20
N ALA A 13 6.54 2.11 7.29
CA ALA A 13 7.64 1.14 7.18
C ALA A 13 7.59 0.08 8.29
N SER A 14 7.34 0.48 9.55
CA SER A 14 7.23 -0.47 10.66
C SER A 14 6.06 -1.44 10.49
N GLN A 15 4.97 -1.01 9.83
CA GLN A 15 3.84 -1.89 9.53
C GLN A 15 4.11 -2.79 8.32
N ALA A 16 4.74 -2.26 7.28
CA ALA A 16 4.94 -2.98 6.01
C ALA A 16 5.96 -4.13 6.12
N GLY A 17 6.81 -4.14 7.15
CA GLY A 17 7.76 -5.22 7.42
C GLY A 17 9.10 -5.07 6.68
N PRO A 18 10.00 -6.04 6.84
CA PRO A 18 11.41 -5.92 6.43
C PRO A 18 11.62 -5.88 4.91
N LEU A 19 10.70 -6.45 4.13
CA LEU A 19 10.77 -6.47 2.66
C LEU A 19 10.32 -5.15 2.02
N ALA A 20 9.74 -4.23 2.80
CA ALA A 20 9.23 -2.96 2.30
C ALA A 20 10.24 -1.83 2.43
N THR A 21 10.42 -1.09 1.33
CA THR A 21 10.94 0.28 1.36
C THR A 21 9.79 1.25 1.15
N VAL A 22 9.46 2.03 2.19
CA VAL A 22 8.37 3.02 2.14
C VAL A 22 8.93 4.43 1.96
N LYS A 23 8.37 5.16 0.99
CA LYS A 23 8.57 6.59 0.80
C LYS A 23 7.21 7.28 0.71
N ILE A 24 7.11 8.47 1.29
CA ILE A 24 5.96 9.35 1.09
C ILE A 24 6.44 10.55 0.29
N GLU A 25 5.80 10.84 -0.81
CA GLU A 25 6.03 12.04 -1.60
C GLU A 25 4.86 13.01 -1.38
N VAL A 26 5.01 14.26 -1.79
CA VAL A 26 3.93 15.24 -1.83
C VAL A 26 3.69 15.54 -3.30
N ASP A 27 2.45 15.38 -3.76
CA ASP A 27 2.09 15.70 -5.15
C ASP A 27 1.82 17.20 -5.36
N ALA A 28 1.46 17.55 -6.59
CA ALA A 28 1.18 18.93 -6.99
C ALA A 28 -0.04 19.55 -6.27
N ASN A 29 -0.87 18.74 -5.59
CA ASN A 29 -2.04 19.19 -4.85
C ASN A 29 -1.80 19.18 -3.32
N ASP A 30 -0.54 19.16 -2.88
CA ASP A 30 -0.13 19.05 -1.48
C ASP A 30 -0.64 17.78 -0.77
N GLN A 31 -0.92 16.70 -1.53
CA GLN A 31 -1.37 15.43 -0.96
C GLN A 31 -0.20 14.45 -0.75
N PHE A 32 -0.28 13.66 0.32
CA PHE A 32 0.70 12.61 0.60
C PHE A 32 0.50 11.41 -0.33
N VAL A 33 1.52 11.12 -1.13
CA VAL A 33 1.59 9.99 -2.05
C VAL A 33 2.41 8.88 -1.42
N TYR A 34 1.82 7.72 -1.20
CA TYR A 34 2.50 6.58 -0.59
C TYR A 34 3.09 5.68 -1.68
N LYS A 35 4.38 5.37 -1.51
CA LYS A 35 5.11 4.44 -2.36
C LYS A 35 5.75 3.35 -1.50
N ILE A 36 5.25 2.12 -1.65
CA ILE A 36 5.79 0.93 -0.99
C ILE A 36 6.48 0.08 -2.04
N THR A 37 7.78 -0.18 -1.89
CA THR A 37 8.60 -0.92 -2.85
C THR A 37 9.04 -2.25 -2.24
N CYS A 38 8.90 -3.35 -2.99
CA CYS A 38 9.44 -4.65 -2.60
C CYS A 38 10.95 -4.67 -2.79
N ALA A 39 11.69 -5.14 -1.80
CA ALA A 39 13.14 -5.29 -1.90
C ALA A 39 13.55 -6.38 -2.89
N GLU A 40 12.73 -7.44 -3.04
CA GLU A 40 13.05 -8.67 -3.77
C GLU A 40 12.37 -8.77 -5.13
N CYS A 41 11.08 -8.40 -5.23
CA CYS A 41 10.32 -8.57 -6.46
C CYS A 41 10.68 -7.53 -7.53
N ILE A 42 10.89 -8.00 -8.76
CA ILE A 42 11.09 -7.19 -9.96
C ILE A 42 9.82 -7.24 -10.82
N ALA A 43 9.33 -6.07 -11.24
CA ALA A 43 8.23 -5.89 -12.17
C ALA A 43 8.74 -5.67 -13.60
N LYS A 44 7.81 -5.47 -14.54
CA LYS A 44 8.12 -5.27 -15.97
C LYS A 44 9.15 -4.14 -16.18
N GLY A 45 10.13 -4.39 -17.04
CA GLY A 45 11.17 -3.40 -17.39
C GLY A 45 12.27 -3.26 -16.35
N HIS A 46 12.61 -4.34 -15.62
CA HIS A 46 13.68 -4.40 -14.60
C HIS A 46 13.51 -3.44 -13.41
N ARG A 47 12.34 -2.83 -13.25
CA ARG A 47 12.05 -1.96 -12.11
C ARG A 47 11.57 -2.81 -10.94
N LYS A 48 11.98 -2.45 -9.72
CA LYS A 48 11.42 -3.08 -8.51
C LYS A 48 9.90 -2.94 -8.50
N TRP A 49 9.22 -3.97 -8.03
CA TRP A 49 7.77 -3.91 -7.82
C TRP A 49 7.46 -2.83 -6.77
N SER A 50 6.45 -2.01 -7.04
CA SER A 50 6.00 -1.01 -6.08
C SER A 50 4.50 -0.77 -6.15
N ALA A 51 3.88 -0.54 -5.00
CA ALA A 51 2.55 0.05 -4.88
C ALA A 51 2.68 1.58 -4.83
N TYR A 52 2.28 2.24 -5.91
CA TYR A 52 2.17 3.70 -6.00
C TYR A 52 0.68 4.08 -6.04
N ARG A 53 0.26 4.98 -5.15
CA ARG A 53 -1.11 5.52 -5.12
C ARG A 53 -1.09 7.03 -4.87
N PRO A 54 -1.64 7.85 -5.78
CA PRO A 54 -1.80 9.28 -5.55
C PRO A 54 -2.72 9.52 -4.34
N GLY A 55 -2.56 10.65 -3.66
CA GLY A 55 -3.07 10.92 -2.32
C GLY A 55 -4.59 11.13 -2.16
N GLY A 56 -5.43 10.56 -3.04
CA GLY A 56 -6.89 10.49 -2.87
C GLY A 56 -7.32 9.47 -1.79
N ASP A 57 -8.63 9.34 -1.54
CA ASP A 57 -9.34 8.41 -0.62
C ASP A 57 -8.48 7.48 0.26
N ASN A 58 -7.70 8.10 1.14
CA ASN A 58 -6.77 7.43 2.04
C ASN A 58 -5.67 6.61 1.30
N GLY A 59 -4.83 7.31 0.52
CA GLY A 59 -3.73 6.73 -0.27
C GLY A 59 -2.78 5.81 0.52
N PHE A 60 -2.70 5.96 1.84
CA PHE A 60 -2.03 4.99 2.72
C PHE A 60 -2.70 3.62 2.68
N MET A 61 -4.01 3.54 2.95
CA MET A 61 -4.73 2.27 2.95
C MET A 61 -4.71 1.62 1.57
N ALA A 62 -4.91 2.41 0.50
CA ALA A 62 -4.86 1.88 -0.85
C ALA A 62 -3.48 1.31 -1.22
N ALA A 63 -2.39 1.98 -0.81
CA ALA A 63 -1.03 1.47 -1.01
C ALA A 63 -0.77 0.23 -0.14
N MET A 64 -1.21 0.24 1.11
CA MET A 64 -1.04 -0.84 2.06
C MET A 64 -1.82 -2.10 1.67
N ASP A 65 -3.05 -1.99 1.20
CA ASP A 65 -3.85 -3.13 0.71
C ASP A 65 -3.14 -3.83 -0.45
N ARG A 66 -2.63 -3.05 -1.41
CA ARG A 66 -1.87 -3.59 -2.53
C ARG A 66 -0.57 -4.25 -2.08
N TRP A 67 0.09 -3.70 -1.06
CA TRP A 67 1.28 -4.32 -0.46
C TRP A 67 0.96 -5.63 0.25
N ILE A 68 -0.11 -5.67 1.05
CA ILE A 68 -0.58 -6.88 1.74
C ILE A 68 -0.88 -8.01 0.75
N PHE A 69 -1.58 -7.71 -0.36
CA PHE A 69 -1.83 -8.72 -1.39
C PHE A 69 -0.55 -9.21 -2.05
N HIS A 70 0.38 -8.30 -2.33
CA HIS A 70 1.68 -8.69 -2.88
C HIS A 70 2.46 -9.61 -1.94
N LEU A 71 2.52 -9.29 -0.64
CA LEU A 71 3.15 -10.14 0.36
C LEU A 71 2.46 -11.50 0.46
N HIS A 72 1.12 -11.52 0.53
CA HIS A 72 0.34 -12.75 0.62
C HIS A 72 0.60 -13.69 -0.58
N GLU A 73 0.70 -13.14 -1.79
CA GLU A 73 0.87 -13.92 -3.02
C GLU A 73 2.33 -14.28 -3.33
N LYS A 74 3.28 -13.38 -3.05
CA LYS A 74 4.69 -13.52 -3.50
C LYS A 74 5.67 -13.84 -2.39
N HIS A 75 5.33 -13.54 -1.15
CA HIS A 75 6.15 -13.79 0.01
C HIS A 75 5.35 -14.52 1.10
N PRO A 76 4.76 -15.70 0.81
CA PRO A 76 4.04 -16.48 1.81
C PRO A 76 5.01 -16.85 2.94
N GLY A 77 4.74 -16.35 4.14
CA GLY A 77 5.63 -16.51 5.31
C GLY A 77 6.45 -15.28 5.67
N SER A 78 6.31 -14.16 4.96
CA SER A 78 6.86 -12.88 5.42
C SER A 78 6.22 -12.47 6.74
N ASP A 79 7.06 -12.22 7.76
CA ASP A 79 6.63 -11.66 9.03
C ASP A 79 6.54 -10.13 8.93
N ALA A 80 5.36 -9.65 8.55
CA ALA A 80 5.06 -8.22 8.45
C ALA A 80 3.80 -7.90 9.26
N PRO A 81 3.82 -6.88 10.15
CA PRO A 81 2.65 -6.53 10.97
C PRO A 81 1.40 -6.21 10.16
N CYS A 82 1.55 -5.72 8.93
CA CYS A 82 0.43 -5.43 8.04
C CYS A 82 -0.38 -6.68 7.64
N MET A 83 0.19 -7.88 7.75
CA MET A 83 -0.52 -9.13 7.42
C MET A 83 -1.73 -9.39 8.34
N ALA A 84 -1.74 -8.82 9.54
CA ALA A 84 -2.91 -8.84 10.42
C ALA A 84 -4.17 -8.19 9.78
N TYR A 85 -3.98 -7.34 8.76
CA TYR A 85 -5.06 -6.63 8.07
C TYR A 85 -5.46 -7.27 6.74
N LEU A 86 -5.00 -8.49 6.43
CA LEU A 86 -5.32 -9.19 5.18
C LEU A 86 -6.83 -9.32 4.95
N ALA A 87 -7.58 -9.81 5.96
CA ALA A 87 -9.03 -9.95 5.85
C ALA A 87 -9.73 -8.61 5.60
N ALA A 88 -9.31 -7.55 6.29
CA ALA A 88 -9.86 -6.21 6.10
C ALA A 88 -9.53 -5.63 4.70
N ALA A 89 -8.34 -5.92 4.17
CA ALA A 89 -7.96 -5.54 2.81
C ALA A 89 -8.80 -6.27 1.76
N GLN A 90 -9.06 -7.57 1.96
CA GLN A 90 -9.95 -8.37 1.10
C GLN A 90 -11.38 -7.82 1.12
N GLN A 91 -11.91 -7.50 2.30
CA GLN A 91 -13.24 -6.89 2.45
C GLN A 91 -13.35 -5.58 1.66
N ARG A 92 -12.40 -4.65 1.82
CA ARG A 92 -12.38 -3.39 1.05
C ARG A 92 -12.27 -3.62 -0.45
N LEU A 93 -11.59 -4.66 -0.90
CA LEU A 93 -11.53 -5.00 -2.32
C LEU A 93 -12.88 -5.48 -2.83
N HIS A 94 -13.59 -6.28 -2.04
CA HIS A 94 -14.93 -6.74 -2.37
C HIS A 94 -15.91 -5.58 -2.46
N GLU A 95 -15.97 -4.72 -1.43
CA GLU A 95 -16.85 -3.54 -1.39
C GLU A 95 -16.60 -2.61 -2.59
N ARG A 96 -15.33 -2.38 -2.97
CA ARG A 96 -15.01 -1.57 -4.16
C ARG A 96 -15.49 -2.20 -5.45
N ARG A 97 -15.49 -3.53 -5.57
CA ARG A 97 -15.99 -4.23 -6.76
C ARG A 97 -17.51 -4.10 -6.84
N GLU A 98 -18.22 -4.30 -5.72
CA GLU A 98 -19.67 -4.12 -5.66
C GLU A 98 -20.10 -2.69 -6.01
N GLN A 99 -19.38 -1.69 -5.51
CA GLN A 99 -19.63 -0.28 -5.87
C GLN A 99 -19.44 -0.03 -7.37
N GLN A 100 -18.35 -0.55 -7.95
CA GLN A 100 -18.09 -0.40 -9.38
C GLN A 100 -19.13 -1.12 -10.24
N GLU A 101 -19.61 -2.29 -9.82
CA GLU A 101 -20.68 -3.03 -10.49
C GLU A 101 -22.01 -2.27 -10.41
N ALA A 102 -22.34 -1.69 -9.25
CA ALA A 102 -23.55 -0.90 -9.06
C ALA A 102 -23.55 0.41 -9.86
N GLU A 103 -22.39 1.06 -10.03
CA GLU A 103 -22.25 2.27 -10.85
C GLU A 103 -22.37 1.99 -12.36
N GLN A 104 -22.15 0.74 -12.78
CA GLN A 104 -22.20 0.31 -14.18
C GLN A 104 -23.55 -0.28 -14.59
N ALA A 105 -24.46 -0.51 -13.63
CA ALA A 105 -25.81 -1.05 -13.83
C ALA A 105 -26.86 0.05 -14.01
#